data_AF-A0A7D4BI19-F1
#
_entry.id   AF-A0A7D4BI19-F1
#
_cell.length_a   1.000
_cell.length_b   1.000
_cell.length_c   1.000
_cell.angle_alpha   90.00
_cell.angle_beta   90.00
_cell.angle_gamma   90.00
#
_symmetry.space_group_name_H-M   'P 1'
#
loop_
_entity.id
_entity.type
_entity.pdbx_description
1 polymer ?
#
loop_
_entity_poly.entity_id
_entity_poly.type
_entity_poly.pdbx_seq_one_letter_code
_entity_poly.pdbx_strand_id
1 'polypeptide(L)'
;MMQKIGYITDRILYLSPHTETDRPILAAIRGKHRTLMIDTGNSPAHADLFINKLRQQSHPLPHMAVLTHWHWDHTFGCHQIDVPILAHEETKRSMEKIIPLSWTDEALVPE
;
A
#
# COMPACT_ATOMS: atom_id res chain seq x y z
N MET A 1 9.13 -16.27 1.47
CA MET A 1 9.27 -16.12 2.94
C MET A 1 8.16 -15.20 3.44
N MET A 2 7.40 -15.53 4.49
CA MET A 2 6.27 -14.67 4.91
C MET A 2 6.73 -13.25 5.31
N GLN A 3 6.02 -12.21 4.88
CA GLN A 3 6.31 -10.82 5.27
C GLN A 3 6.18 -10.63 6.78
N LYS A 4 7.14 -9.90 7.37
CA LYS A 4 7.25 -9.68 8.81
C LYS A 4 7.05 -8.20 9.14
N ILE A 5 6.64 -7.94 10.38
CA ILE A 5 6.61 -6.58 10.90
C ILE A 5 7.97 -6.22 11.49
N GLY A 6 8.43 -5.01 11.17
CA GLY A 6 9.56 -4.36 11.81
C GLY A 6 9.16 -2.98 12.33
N TYR A 7 10.01 -2.45 13.20
CA TYR A 7 9.89 -1.10 13.75
C TYR A 7 11.16 -0.33 13.41
N ILE A 8 11.02 0.90 12.92
CA ILE A 8 12.13 1.85 12.82
C ILE A 8 12.23 2.64 14.13
N THR A 9 11.07 3.02 14.68
CA THR A 9 10.92 3.62 16.02
C THR A 9 9.63 3.09 16.65
N ASP A 10 9.32 3.52 17.88
CA ASP A 10 8.02 3.24 18.51
C ASP A 10 6.81 3.82 17.73
N ARG A 11 7.07 4.73 16.78
CA ARG A 11 6.05 5.40 15.97
C ARG A 11 6.01 4.98 14.51
N ILE A 12 6.96 4.16 14.06
CA ILE A 12 7.07 3.77 12.66
C ILE A 12 7.15 2.26 12.58
N LEU A 13 6.05 1.66 12.15
CA LEU A 13 5.89 0.23 11.93
C LEU A 13 5.86 -0.02 10.42
N TYR A 14 6.60 -1.02 9.94
CA TYR A 14 6.60 -1.41 8.54
C TYR A 14 6.40 -2.92 8.34
N LEU A 15 5.82 -3.29 7.21
CA LEU A 15 5.75 -4.65 6.68
C LEU A 15 6.90 -4.85 5.69
N SER A 16 7.72 -5.88 5.90
CA SER A 16 8.89 -6.17 5.05
C SER A 16 8.47 -6.47 3.60
N PRO A 17 9.34 -6.25 2.59
CA PRO A 17 9.00 -6.56 1.21
C PRO A 17 8.92 -8.08 0.98
N HIS A 18 8.31 -8.49 -0.13
CA HIS A 18 8.32 -9.88 -0.62
C HIS A 18 8.51 -9.91 -2.14
N THR A 19 9.74 -10.23 -2.56
CA THR A 19 10.18 -10.15 -3.95
C THR A 19 9.45 -11.09 -4.89
N GLU A 20 9.12 -12.31 -4.46
CA GLU A 20 8.48 -13.33 -5.32
C GLU A 20 7.14 -12.87 -5.90
N THR A 21 6.42 -12.03 -5.16
CA THR A 21 5.11 -11.50 -5.56
C THR A 21 5.14 -9.99 -5.70
N ASP A 22 6.31 -9.38 -5.84
CA ASP A 22 6.53 -7.94 -5.95
C ASP A 22 5.75 -7.08 -4.94
N ARG A 23 5.77 -7.49 -3.67
CA ARG A 23 5.13 -6.72 -2.59
C ARG A 23 6.15 -5.75 -2.01
N PRO A 24 5.92 -4.43 -2.09
CA PRO A 24 6.85 -3.46 -1.53
C PRO A 24 6.73 -3.40 0.00
N ILE A 25 7.58 -2.58 0.60
CA ILE A 25 7.39 -2.19 2.00
C ILE A 25 6.12 -1.33 2.11
N LEU A 26 5.27 -1.66 3.07
CA LEU A 26 4.20 -0.77 3.53
C LEU A 26 4.55 -0.26 4.93
N ALA A 27 4.27 1.01 5.21
CA ALA A 27 4.60 1.60 6.49
C ALA A 27 3.45 2.41 7.09
N ALA A 28 3.41 2.48 8.41
CA ALA A 28 2.47 3.30 9.16
C ALA A 28 3.26 4.19 10.12
N ILE A 29 3.00 5.49 10.05
CA ILE A 29 3.59 6.51 10.91
C ILE A 29 2.52 6.99 11.89
N ARG A 30 2.69 6.64 13.18
CA ARG A 30 1.84 7.07 14.29
C ARG A 30 2.21 8.49 14.72
N GLY A 31 1.35 9.45 14.39
CA GLY A 31 1.37 10.78 14.97
C GLY A 31 0.71 10.83 16.36
N LYS A 32 0.57 12.04 16.91
CA LYS A 32 -0.12 12.25 18.21
C LYS A 32 -1.63 11.99 18.14
N HIS A 33 -2.24 12.32 16.99
CA HIS A 33 -3.70 12.27 16.81
C HIS A 33 -4.15 11.44 15.60
N ARG A 34 -3.28 11.23 14.63
CA ARG A 34 -3.57 10.58 13.36
C ARG A 34 -2.41 9.68 12.96
N THR A 35 -2.70 8.68 12.14
CA THR A 35 -1.71 7.77 11.55
C THR A 35 -1.72 7.94 10.05
N LEU A 36 -0.54 8.06 9.45
CA LEU A 36 -0.35 8.09 8.01
C LEU A 36 0.15 6.71 7.55
N MET A 37 -0.50 6.14 6.54
CA MET A 37 0.01 4.98 5.81
C MET A 37 0.82 5.42 4.60
N ILE A 38 1.95 4.78 4.35
CA ILE A 38 2.78 4.97 3.16
C ILE A 38 2.55 3.77 2.24
N ASP A 39 2.05 4.08 1.04
CA ASP A 39 1.64 3.17 -0.02
C ASP A 39 0.53 2.19 0.38
N THR A 40 -0.13 1.60 -0.62
CA THR A 40 -1.27 0.70 -0.42
C THR A 40 -0.98 -0.74 -0.80
N GLY A 41 0.14 -0.97 -1.46
CA GLY A 41 0.58 -2.29 -1.88
C GLY A 41 -0.02 -2.70 -3.22
N ASN A 42 0.43 -3.86 -3.66
CA ASN A 42 0.22 -4.34 -5.02
C ASN A 42 -1.12 -5.06 -5.27
N SER A 43 -1.95 -5.18 -4.24
CA SER A 43 -3.23 -5.87 -4.29
C SER A 43 -4.08 -5.55 -3.08
N PRO A 44 -5.42 -5.72 -3.14
CA PRO A 44 -6.30 -5.64 -1.98
C PRO A 44 -5.86 -6.58 -0.85
N ALA A 45 -5.42 -7.79 -1.18
CA ALA A 45 -4.93 -8.77 -0.21
C ALA A 45 -3.65 -8.31 0.52
N HIS A 46 -2.77 -7.57 -0.15
CA HIS A 46 -1.58 -7.00 0.48
C HIS A 46 -1.93 -5.85 1.43
N ALA A 47 -2.85 -4.97 1.02
CA ALA A 47 -3.39 -3.92 1.89
C ALA A 47 -4.04 -4.51 3.15
N ASP A 48 -4.91 -5.51 3.00
CA ASP A 48 -5.57 -6.19 4.11
C ASP A 48 -4.59 -6.88 5.05
N LEU A 49 -3.57 -7.53 4.51
CA LEU A 49 -2.49 -8.11 5.31
C LEU A 49 -1.87 -7.05 6.20
N PHE A 50 -1.54 -5.88 5.67
CA PHE A 50 -0.92 -4.82 6.44
C PHE A 50 -1.85 -4.26 7.52
N ILE A 51 -3.11 -3.96 7.18
CA ILE A 51 -4.12 -3.50 8.14
C ILE A 51 -4.30 -4.52 9.27
N ASN A 52 -4.37 -5.81 8.95
CA ASN A 52 -4.48 -6.86 9.95
C ASN A 52 -3.25 -6.95 10.85
N LYS A 53 -2.05 -6.74 10.30
CA LYS A 53 -0.83 -6.68 11.10
C LYS A 53 -0.83 -5.47 12.04
N LEU A 54 -1.29 -4.30 11.60
CA LEU A 54 -1.43 -3.13 12.48
C LEU A 54 -2.36 -3.44 13.68
N ARG A 55 -3.52 -4.07 13.42
CA ARG A 55 -4.45 -4.50 14.48
C ARG A 55 -3.79 -5.47 15.46
N GLN A 56 -3.08 -6.49 14.95
CA GLN A 56 -2.38 -7.48 15.78
C GLN A 56 -1.31 -6.86 16.68
N GLN A 57 -0.68 -5.77 16.24
CA GLN A 57 0.34 -5.05 17.00
C GLN A 57 -0.23 -3.95 17.89
N SER A 58 -1.56 -3.82 17.99
CA SER A 58 -2.22 -2.70 18.66
C SER A 58 -1.74 -1.33 18.16
N HIS A 59 -1.30 -1.26 16.90
CA HIS A 59 -0.92 -0.02 16.26
C HIS A 59 -2.17 0.69 15.73
N PRO A 60 -2.32 2.01 15.91
CA PRO A 60 -3.49 2.72 15.42
C PRO A 60 -3.63 2.57 13.89
N LEU A 61 -4.86 2.39 13.43
CA LEU A 61 -5.17 2.28 12.01
C LEU A 61 -4.91 3.60 11.26
N PRO A 62 -4.61 3.54 9.96
CA PRO A 62 -4.42 4.73 9.14
C PRO A 62 -5.66 5.60 9.15
N HIS A 63 -5.45 6.92 9.16
CA HIS A 63 -6.49 7.93 8.95
C HIS A 63 -6.41 8.57 7.56
N MET A 64 -5.29 8.33 6.89
CA MET A 64 -4.98 8.76 5.53
C MET A 64 -3.85 7.87 5.02
N ALA A 65 -3.75 7.76 3.71
CA ALA A 65 -2.63 7.14 3.03
C ALA A 65 -1.93 8.17 2.14
N VAL A 66 -0.64 7.96 1.86
CA VAL A 66 0.10 8.69 0.84
C VAL A 66 0.70 7.71 -0.15
N LEU A 67 0.56 7.99 -1.44
CA LEU A 67 1.21 7.23 -2.51
C LEU A 67 2.53 7.91 -2.86
N THR A 68 3.61 7.13 -2.84
CA THR A 68 4.96 7.60 -3.21
C THR A 68 5.05 7.86 -4.72
N HIS A 69 4.46 6.98 -5.53
CA HIS A 69 4.37 7.10 -6.99
C HIS A 69 3.28 6.17 -7.54
N TRP A 70 3.12 6.11 -8.86
CA TRP A 70 1.95 5.54 -9.54
C TRP A 70 2.04 4.04 -9.86
N HIS A 71 3.20 3.40 -9.67
CA HIS A 71 3.35 2.00 -10.06
C HIS A 71 2.36 1.08 -9.34
N TRP A 72 1.97 0.02 -10.03
CA TRP A 72 0.92 -0.90 -9.62
C TRP A 72 1.17 -1.52 -8.25
N ASP A 73 2.45 -1.78 -7.93
CA ASP A 73 2.88 -2.42 -6.70
C ASP A 73 2.68 -1.54 -5.44
N HIS A 74 2.48 -0.23 -5.64
CA HIS A 74 2.18 0.73 -4.59
C HIS A 74 0.69 1.13 -4.53
N THR A 75 -0.05 0.99 -5.64
CA THR A 75 -1.35 1.64 -5.86
C THR A 75 -2.54 0.68 -5.94
N PHE A 76 -2.37 -0.59 -6.29
CA PHE A 76 -3.50 -1.51 -6.52
C PHE A 76 -4.26 -1.87 -5.25
N GLY A 77 -3.60 -1.77 -4.10
CA GLY A 77 -4.24 -1.92 -2.80
C GLY A 77 -5.18 -0.77 -2.43
N CYS A 78 -5.20 0.34 -3.17
CA CYS A 78 -6.07 1.49 -2.91
C CYS A 78 -7.55 1.09 -2.84
N HIS A 79 -7.96 0.07 -3.60
CA HIS A 79 -9.34 -0.43 -3.58
C HIS A 79 -9.81 -0.89 -2.18
N GLN A 80 -8.87 -1.31 -1.32
CA GLN A 80 -9.14 -1.81 0.03
C GLN A 80 -9.03 -0.73 1.12
N ILE A 81 -8.62 0.49 0.75
CA ILE A 81 -8.28 1.56 1.69
C ILE A 81 -9.39 2.61 1.70
N ASP A 82 -10.22 2.58 2.74
CA ASP A 82 -11.34 3.52 2.95
C ASP A 82 -10.93 4.74 3.80
N VAL A 83 -9.85 5.42 3.39
CA VAL A 83 -9.39 6.69 3.98
C VAL A 83 -8.90 7.63 2.88
N PRO A 84 -8.84 8.96 3.12
CA PRO A 84 -8.28 9.89 2.14
C PRO A 84 -6.87 9.48 1.69
N ILE A 85 -6.66 9.44 0.38
CA ILE A 85 -5.38 9.12 -0.25
C ILE A 85 -4.76 10.39 -0.82
N LEU A 86 -3.56 10.71 -0.38
CA LEU A 86 -2.75 11.83 -0.84
C LEU A 86 -1.76 11.33 -1.90
N ALA A 87 -1.62 12.07 -2.99
CA ALA A 87 -0.65 11.76 -4.03
C ALA A 87 -0.22 13.04 -4.74
N HIS A 88 0.94 13.00 -5.40
CA HIS A 88 1.32 14.05 -6.34
C HIS A 88 0.36 14.09 -7.54
N GLU A 89 0.13 15.25 -8.15
CA GLU A 89 -0.78 15.39 -9.29
C GLU A 89 -0.36 14.49 -10.47
N GLU A 90 0.94 14.41 -10.75
CA GLU A 90 1.48 13.50 -11.78
C GLU A 90 1.24 12.01 -11.45
N THR A 91 1.23 11.62 -10.17
CA THR A 91 0.85 10.26 -9.78
C THR A 91 -0.59 9.98 -10.19
N LYS A 92 -1.50 10.91 -9.90
CA LYS A 92 -2.92 10.81 -10.30
C LYS A 92 -3.07 10.73 -11.82
N ARG A 93 -2.41 11.62 -12.57
CA ARG A 93 -2.45 11.64 -14.04
C ARG A 93 -1.95 10.33 -14.66
N SER A 94 -0.92 9.71 -14.07
CA SER A 94 -0.43 8.40 -14.52
C SER A 94 -1.39 7.27 -14.15
N MET A 95 -1.99 7.30 -12.97
CA MET A 95 -3.02 6.34 -12.56
C MET A 95 -4.24 6.38 -13.49
N GLU A 96 -4.71 7.57 -13.89
CA GLU A 96 -5.84 7.74 -14.82
C GLU A 96 -5.62 7.02 -16.16
N LYS A 97 -4.37 6.86 -16.61
CA LYS A 97 -4.04 6.14 -17.84
C LYS A 97 -4.15 4.62 -17.71
N ILE A 98 -3.96 4.09 -16.50
CA ILE A 98 -3.92 2.64 -16.26
C ILE A 98 -5.21 2.06 -15.66
N ILE A 99 -6.07 2.93 -15.09
CA ILE A 99 -7.42 2.56 -14.63
C ILE A 99 -8.27 1.85 -15.70
N PRO A 100 -8.30 2.27 -16.99
CA PRO A 100 -9.16 1.63 -17.98
C PRO A 100 -8.63 0.28 -18.49
N LEU A 101 -7.41 -0.12 -18.12
CA LEU A 101 -6.85 -1.41 -18.53
C LEU A 101 -7.55 -2.55 -17.76
N SER A 102 -7.73 -3.70 -18.41
CA SER A 102 -8.47 -4.83 -17.80
C SER A 102 -7.66 -5.58 -16.74
N TRP A 103 -6.33 -5.56 -16.84
CA TRP A 103 -5.41 -6.32 -15.96
C TRP A 103 -5.76 -7.82 -15.85
N THR A 104 -6.47 -8.36 -16.84
CA THR A 104 -6.76 -9.80 -16.93
C THR A 104 -5.55 -10.55 -17.44
N ASP A 105 -5.44 -11.83 -17.13
CA ASP A 105 -4.32 -12.67 -17.57
C ASP A 105 -4.17 -12.64 -19.10
N GLU A 106 -5.28 -12.61 -19.84
CA GLU A 106 -5.27 -12.51 -21.31
C GLU A 106 -4.69 -11.19 -21.82
N ALA A 107 -4.90 -10.09 -21.09
CA ALA A 107 -4.40 -8.77 -21.47
C ALA A 107 -2.91 -8.58 -21.14
N LEU A 108 -2.32 -9.51 -20.37
CA LEU A 108 -0.92 -9.47 -19.91
C LEU A 108 -0.02 -10.45 -20.68
N VAL A 109 -0.58 -11.22 -21.61
CA VAL A 109 0.20 -12.11 -22.49
C VAL A 109 1.10 -11.26 -23.39
N PRO A 110 2.44 -11.43 -23.34
CA PRO A 110 3.33 -10.74 -24.28
C PRO A 110 3.04 -11.20 -25.71
N GLU A 111 3.07 -10.27 -26.67
CA GLU A 111 3.05 -10.59 -28.10
C GLU A 111 4.24 -11.46 -28.54
#